data_AF-A0A381TEL6-F1
#
_entry.id   AF-A0A381TEL6-F1
#
_cell.length_a   1.000
_cell.length_b   1.000
_cell.length_c   1.000
_cell.angle_alpha   90.00
_cell.angle_beta   90.00
_cell.angle_gamma   90.00
#
_symmetry.space_group_name_H-M   'P 1'
#
loop_
_entity.id
_entity.type
_entity.pdbx_description
1 polymer ?
#
loop_
_entity_poly.entity_id
_entity_poly.type
_entity_poly.pdbx_seq_one_letter_code
_entity_poly.pdbx_strand_id
1 'polypeptide(L)'
;VPLVVTPEKTGLQDSTPIIKLLEHEYQNNSVSPPETHTAFVARILEEYADEWLNKAMFHYRWRYEDDQMSASERFVALMIPAWANKIPLLNRVLQRKFAATIRKRMISRLWVVGSNKNTETQIEQSLNVFLNLSEKHFQDRPYFFGFRPSIADFGIWGQVYNMWTDPTVNQIIESSYPETLKWIKRMLHPKLEGEFESWENLEATLMPILKQELADVFMPWLEANNKALAKGEKELSVKIKGKDFTHSVGSPQKYHAKSFAMLLEEYNDIPDKTKLDAVLQEAGLINYFK
;
A
#
# COMPACT_ATOMS: atom_id res chain seq x y z
N VAL A 1 9.51 8.00 6.05
CA VAL A 1 8.38 8.92 5.82
C VAL A 1 8.87 9.98 4.87
N PRO A 2 8.19 10.22 3.74
CA PRO A 2 8.62 11.23 2.78
C PRO A 2 8.48 12.64 3.38
N LEU A 3 9.48 13.48 3.12
CA LEU A 3 9.49 14.91 3.42
C LEU A 3 10.02 15.61 2.18
N VAL A 4 9.24 16.53 1.64
CA VAL A 4 9.67 17.45 0.58
C VAL A 4 9.85 18.82 1.22
N VAL A 5 10.98 19.47 0.94
CA VAL A 5 11.22 20.86 1.34
C VAL A 5 11.15 21.71 0.08
N THR A 6 10.17 22.62 0.01
CA THR A 6 9.98 23.49 -1.15
C THR A 6 11.10 24.54 -1.26
N PRO A 7 11.27 25.22 -2.41
CA PRO A 7 12.21 26.34 -2.54
C PRO A 7 12.00 27.45 -1.48
N GLU A 8 10.77 27.62 -1.01
CA GLU A 8 10.36 28.57 0.05
C GLU A 8 10.67 28.07 1.47
N LYS A 9 11.31 26.90 1.60
CA LYS A 9 11.65 26.22 2.87
C LYS A 9 10.43 25.74 3.66
N THR A 10 9.33 25.47 2.98
CA THR A 10 8.15 24.84 3.58
C THR A 10 8.31 23.32 3.57
N GLY A 11 8.04 22.67 4.70
CA GLY A 11 8.06 21.21 4.81
C GLY A 11 6.69 20.62 4.47
N LEU A 12 6.67 19.70 3.50
CA LEU A 12 5.50 18.91 3.13
C LEU A 12 5.75 17.46 3.56
N GLN A 13 4.81 16.90 4.31
CA GLN A 13 4.94 15.56 4.86
C GLN A 13 3.81 14.66 4.36
N ASP A 14 4.12 13.37 4.25
CA ASP A 14 3.27 12.29 3.78
C ASP A 14 3.04 12.30 2.24
N SER A 15 2.92 11.11 1.66
CA SER A 15 2.84 10.89 0.21
C SER A 15 1.61 11.57 -0.40
N THR A 16 0.43 11.28 0.14
CA THR A 16 -0.84 11.80 -0.38
C THR A 16 -0.90 13.33 -0.42
N PRO A 17 -0.63 14.10 0.67
CA PRO A 17 -0.68 15.55 0.61
C PRO A 17 0.35 16.14 -0.36
N ILE A 18 1.54 15.55 -0.44
CA ILE A 18 2.57 15.96 -1.41
C ILE A 18 2.04 15.78 -2.84
N ILE A 19 1.49 14.61 -3.18
CA ILE A 19 0.94 14.34 -4.52
C ILE A 19 -0.17 15.32 -4.85
N LYS A 20 -1.12 15.55 -3.94
CA LYS A 20 -2.25 16.47 -4.16
C LYS A 20 -1.80 17.91 -4.40
N LEU A 21 -0.81 18.40 -3.65
CA LEU A 21 -0.26 19.73 -3.87
C LEU A 21 0.39 19.82 -5.26
N LEU A 22 1.20 18.82 -5.62
CA LEU A 22 1.87 18.80 -6.93
C LEU A 22 0.87 18.71 -8.08
N GLU A 23 -0.20 17.93 -7.97
CA GLU A 23 -1.28 17.85 -8.96
C GLU A 23 -1.99 19.20 -9.13
N HIS A 24 -2.18 19.95 -8.05
CA HIS A 24 -2.77 21.29 -8.10
C HIS A 24 -1.84 22.30 -8.80
N GLU A 25 -0.53 22.25 -8.51
CA GLU A 25 0.46 23.18 -9.07
C GLU A 25 0.86 22.82 -10.52
N TYR A 26 0.88 21.54 -10.87
CA TYR A 26 1.41 21.01 -12.14
C TYR A 26 0.39 20.10 -12.85
N GLN A 27 -0.47 20.71 -13.68
CA GLN A 27 -1.57 20.01 -14.34
C GLN A 27 -1.15 19.23 -15.61
N ASN A 28 0.00 19.58 -16.18
CA ASN A 28 0.56 18.89 -17.33
C ASN A 28 1.24 17.60 -16.82
N ASN A 29 0.52 16.47 -16.91
CA ASN A 29 0.89 15.11 -16.45
C ASN A 29 0.20 14.63 -15.16
N SER A 30 -1.09 14.92 -15.02
CA SER A 30 -1.89 14.38 -13.92
C SER A 30 -1.73 12.86 -13.76
N VAL A 31 -1.62 12.42 -12.51
CA VAL A 31 -1.67 11.02 -12.09
C VAL A 31 -3.10 10.57 -11.74
N SER A 32 -4.10 11.41 -12.03
CA SER A 32 -5.51 11.14 -11.80
C SER A 32 -6.24 10.89 -13.12
N PRO A 33 -7.00 9.79 -13.26
CA PRO A 33 -7.91 9.61 -14.38
C PRO A 33 -8.87 10.79 -14.54
N PRO A 34 -9.28 11.15 -15.77
CA PRO A 34 -10.13 12.33 -16.01
C PRO A 34 -11.59 12.12 -15.58
N GLU A 35 -12.07 10.87 -15.59
CA GLU A 35 -13.42 10.55 -15.14
C GLU A 35 -13.49 10.53 -13.61
N THR A 36 -14.38 11.33 -13.02
CA THR A 36 -14.48 11.50 -11.56
C THR A 36 -14.60 10.19 -10.78
N HIS A 37 -15.42 9.26 -11.26
CA HIS A 37 -15.63 7.96 -10.60
C HIS A 37 -14.38 7.07 -10.72
N THR A 38 -13.75 7.03 -11.89
CA THR A 38 -12.48 6.31 -12.13
C THR A 38 -11.34 6.90 -11.29
N ALA A 39 -11.27 8.23 -11.17
CA ALA A 39 -10.30 8.93 -10.31
C ALA A 39 -10.49 8.57 -8.85
N PHE A 40 -11.74 8.54 -8.37
CA PHE A 40 -12.04 8.15 -7.01
C PHE A 40 -11.70 6.67 -6.75
N VAL A 41 -11.92 5.77 -7.71
CA VAL A 41 -11.46 4.37 -7.59
C VAL A 41 -9.93 4.29 -7.47
N ALA A 42 -9.18 5.07 -8.27
CA ALA A 42 -7.72 5.15 -8.12
C ALA A 42 -7.33 5.65 -6.72
N ARG A 43 -8.09 6.61 -6.19
CA ARG A 43 -7.89 7.14 -4.84
C ARG A 43 -8.15 6.11 -3.74
N ILE A 44 -9.21 5.30 -3.83
CA ILE A 44 -9.47 4.23 -2.85
C ILE A 44 -8.38 3.14 -2.94
N LEU A 45 -7.89 2.83 -4.14
CA LEU A 45 -6.80 1.84 -4.31
C LEU A 45 -5.48 2.31 -3.70
N GLU A 46 -5.16 3.61 -3.75
CA GLU A 46 -4.00 4.15 -3.03
C GLU A 46 -4.20 4.10 -1.51
N GLU A 47 -5.39 4.41 -1.00
CA GLU A 47 -5.71 4.27 0.44
C GLU A 47 -5.54 2.81 0.90
N TYR A 48 -6.07 1.86 0.12
CA TYR A 48 -5.87 0.43 0.36
C TYR A 48 -4.38 0.05 0.38
N ALA A 49 -3.57 0.65 -0.49
CA ALA A 49 -2.15 0.38 -0.53
C ALA A 49 -1.44 0.87 0.74
N ASP A 50 -1.67 2.12 1.12
CA ASP A 50 -1.01 2.74 2.26
C ASP A 50 -1.41 2.12 3.60
N GLU A 51 -2.65 1.62 3.70
CA GLU A 51 -3.17 1.10 4.97
C GLU A 51 -3.20 -0.43 5.09
N TRP A 52 -3.45 -1.14 3.98
CA TRP A 52 -3.57 -2.60 3.99
C TRP A 52 -2.36 -3.31 3.36
N LEU A 53 -1.93 -2.94 2.15
CA LEU A 53 -0.73 -3.55 1.55
C LEU A 53 0.53 -3.24 2.35
N ASN A 54 0.58 -2.10 3.05
CA ASN A 54 1.64 -1.82 4.00
C ASN A 54 1.74 -2.88 5.11
N LYS A 55 0.60 -3.44 5.56
CA LYS A 55 0.58 -4.53 6.55
C LYS A 55 1.23 -5.78 5.99
N ALA A 56 0.89 -6.17 4.77
CA ALA A 56 1.51 -7.29 4.09
C ALA A 56 3.02 -7.08 3.95
N MET A 57 3.43 -5.87 3.53
CA MET A 57 4.84 -5.54 3.37
C MET A 57 5.63 -5.67 4.67
N PHE A 58 5.12 -5.06 5.73
CA PHE A 58 5.78 -5.10 7.02
C PHE A 58 5.74 -6.50 7.64
N HIS A 59 4.65 -7.24 7.43
CA HIS A 59 4.49 -8.62 7.86
C HIS A 59 5.59 -9.50 7.27
N TYR A 60 5.65 -9.64 5.93
CA TYR A 60 6.62 -10.51 5.28
C TYR A 60 8.06 -10.14 5.67
N ARG A 61 8.41 -8.85 5.57
CA ARG A 61 9.76 -8.35 5.84
C ARG A 61 10.28 -8.69 7.25
N TRP A 62 9.40 -8.66 8.25
CA TRP A 62 9.82 -8.79 9.65
C TRP A 62 9.31 -10.06 10.34
N ARG A 63 8.52 -10.90 9.67
CA ARG A 63 8.05 -12.19 10.19
C ARG A 63 9.03 -13.32 9.92
N TYR A 64 9.56 -13.38 8.70
CA TYR A 64 10.41 -14.46 8.22
C TYR A 64 11.90 -14.13 8.39
N GLU A 65 12.70 -15.12 8.79
CA GLU A 65 14.09 -14.91 9.16
C GLU A 65 14.96 -14.41 8.00
N ASP A 66 14.83 -15.03 6.82
CA ASP A 66 15.59 -14.65 5.63
C ASP A 66 15.27 -13.23 5.17
N ASP A 67 13.99 -12.84 5.24
CA ASP A 67 13.55 -11.48 4.93
C ASP A 67 14.10 -10.46 5.93
N GLN A 68 14.03 -10.77 7.24
CA GLN A 68 14.60 -9.91 8.27
C GLN A 68 16.11 -9.71 8.08
N MET A 69 16.83 -10.77 7.72
CA MET A 69 18.27 -10.71 7.44
C MET A 69 18.55 -9.79 6.27
N SER A 70 17.95 -10.09 5.10
CA SER A 70 18.13 -9.32 3.88
C SER A 70 17.78 -7.84 4.08
N ALA A 71 16.60 -7.54 4.64
CA ALA A 71 16.16 -6.16 4.85
C ALA A 71 17.08 -5.41 5.82
N SER A 72 17.51 -6.06 6.91
CA SER A 72 18.39 -5.41 7.89
C SER A 72 19.76 -5.07 7.29
N GLU A 73 20.35 -5.94 6.47
CA GLU A 73 21.62 -5.68 5.79
C GLU A 73 21.49 -4.51 4.82
N ARG A 74 20.39 -4.44 4.05
CA ARG A 74 20.11 -3.30 3.17
C ARG A 74 20.00 -1.98 3.95
N PHE A 75 19.32 -1.97 5.10
CA PHE A 75 19.25 -0.75 5.92
C PHE A 75 20.60 -0.34 6.49
N VAL A 76 21.42 -1.29 6.94
CA VAL A 76 22.75 -0.96 7.48
C VAL A 76 23.66 -0.41 6.38
N ALA A 77 23.58 -0.94 5.16
CA ALA A 77 24.35 -0.42 4.03
C ALA A 77 24.08 1.07 3.75
N LEU A 78 22.86 1.56 4.05
CA LEU A 78 22.50 2.99 3.94
C LEU A 78 23.04 3.85 5.10
N MET A 79 23.34 3.23 6.25
CA MET A 79 23.78 3.92 7.47
C MET A 79 25.30 3.93 7.64
N ILE A 80 26.02 2.95 7.06
CA ILE A 80 27.46 2.84 7.24
C ILE A 80 28.17 3.95 6.43
N PRO A 81 28.99 4.79 7.09
CA PRO A 81 29.80 5.78 6.39
C PRO A 81 30.74 5.12 5.38
N ALA A 82 30.89 5.73 4.19
CA ALA A 82 31.73 5.18 3.12
C ALA A 82 33.19 4.89 3.55
N TRP A 83 33.72 5.62 4.53
CA TRP A 83 35.06 5.37 5.07
C TRP A 83 35.18 4.03 5.81
N ALA A 84 34.13 3.58 6.50
CA ALA A 84 34.13 2.34 7.26
C ALA A 84 34.15 1.11 6.35
N ASN A 85 33.67 1.23 5.11
CA ASN A 85 33.78 0.19 4.09
C ASN A 85 35.23 -0.13 3.71
N LYS A 86 36.18 0.78 3.97
CA LYS A 86 37.61 0.58 3.67
C LYS A 86 38.33 -0.29 4.70
N ILE A 87 37.68 -0.66 5.80
CA ILE A 87 38.25 -1.49 6.87
C ILE A 87 37.37 -2.76 7.02
N PRO A 88 37.71 -3.87 6.34
CA PRO A 88 36.80 -5.02 6.20
C PRO A 88 36.33 -5.65 7.51
N LEU A 89 37.23 -5.79 8.49
CA LEU A 89 36.91 -6.32 9.82
C LEU A 89 35.96 -5.41 10.59
N LEU A 90 36.19 -4.08 10.56
CA LEU A 90 35.32 -3.10 11.19
C LEU A 90 33.95 -3.10 10.51
N ASN A 91 33.92 -3.07 9.18
CA ASN A 91 32.68 -3.11 8.39
C ASN A 91 31.84 -4.34 8.78
N ARG A 92 32.43 -5.54 8.78
CA ARG A 92 31.72 -6.78 9.12
C ARG A 92 31.14 -6.77 10.55
N VAL A 93 31.86 -6.20 11.51
CA VAL A 93 31.38 -6.10 12.89
C VAL A 93 30.25 -5.08 13.01
N LEU A 94 30.37 -3.91 12.37
CA LEU A 94 29.32 -2.89 12.34
C LEU A 94 28.06 -3.41 11.66
N GLN A 95 28.20 -4.05 10.49
CA GLN A 95 27.11 -4.70 9.76
C GLN A 95 26.30 -5.62 10.65
N ARG A 96 26.95 -6.60 11.29
CA ARG A 96 26.26 -7.56 12.17
C ARG A 96 25.57 -6.89 13.36
N LYS A 97 26.24 -5.97 14.05
CA LYS A 97 25.67 -5.31 15.24
C LYS A 97 24.49 -4.42 14.90
N PHE A 98 24.59 -3.59 13.86
CA PHE A 98 23.49 -2.72 13.46
C PHE A 98 22.33 -3.52 12.86
N ALA A 99 22.60 -4.56 12.06
CA ALA A 99 21.58 -5.41 11.50
C ALA A 99 20.77 -6.10 12.60
N ALA A 100 21.44 -6.70 13.59
CA ALA A 100 20.77 -7.30 14.75
C ALA A 100 19.93 -6.28 15.54
N THR A 101 20.43 -5.04 15.69
CA THR A 101 19.70 -3.97 16.38
C THR A 101 18.43 -3.57 15.62
N ILE A 102 18.53 -3.41 14.30
CA ILE A 102 17.41 -3.10 13.41
C ILE A 102 16.38 -4.23 13.45
N ARG A 103 16.82 -5.49 13.27
CA ARG A 103 15.94 -6.67 13.33
C ARG A 103 15.15 -6.70 14.63
N LYS A 104 15.84 -6.64 15.79
CA LYS A 104 15.19 -6.66 17.10
C LYS A 104 14.13 -5.56 17.24
N ARG A 105 14.48 -4.33 16.85
CA ARG A 105 13.55 -3.19 16.90
C ARG A 105 12.35 -3.39 15.98
N MET A 106 12.56 -3.84 14.75
CA MET A 106 11.49 -3.92 13.76
C MET A 106 10.56 -5.12 13.99
N ILE A 107 11.10 -6.26 14.44
CA ILE A 107 10.29 -7.40 14.90
C ILE A 107 9.37 -6.98 16.05
N SER A 108 9.89 -6.21 17.03
CA SER A 108 9.06 -5.69 18.13
C SER A 108 7.98 -4.70 17.70
N ARG A 109 7.96 -4.28 16.42
CA ARG A 109 6.96 -3.39 15.84
C ARG A 109 5.94 -4.12 14.95
N LEU A 110 5.96 -5.44 14.84
CA LEU A 110 4.94 -6.20 14.10
C LEU A 110 3.51 -5.88 14.57
N TRP A 111 3.34 -5.58 15.88
CA TRP A 111 2.05 -5.16 16.43
C TRP A 111 1.53 -3.85 15.80
N VAL A 112 2.40 -2.96 15.32
CA VAL A 112 2.04 -1.68 14.71
C VAL A 112 1.17 -1.89 13.48
N VAL A 113 1.46 -2.94 12.71
CA VAL A 113 0.68 -3.32 11.52
C VAL A 113 -0.38 -4.38 11.81
N GLY A 114 -0.56 -4.76 13.08
CA GLY A 114 -1.50 -5.78 13.49
C GLY A 114 -1.07 -7.21 13.13
N SER A 115 0.20 -7.44 12.76
CA SER A 115 0.72 -8.76 12.39
C SER A 115 0.98 -9.63 13.62
N ASN A 116 0.22 -10.72 13.75
CA ASN A 116 0.36 -11.72 14.81
C ASN A 116 -0.21 -13.08 14.35
N LYS A 117 -0.19 -14.10 15.21
CA LYS A 117 -0.66 -15.46 14.87
C LYS A 117 -2.13 -15.54 14.43
N ASN A 118 -2.98 -14.63 14.89
CA ASN A 118 -4.40 -14.59 14.53
C ASN A 118 -4.63 -13.89 13.18
N THR A 119 -3.69 -13.07 12.71
CA THR A 119 -3.86 -12.21 11.53
C THR A 119 -2.98 -12.63 10.35
N GLU A 120 -1.85 -13.32 10.58
CA GLU A 120 -0.86 -13.65 9.55
C GLU A 120 -1.47 -14.37 8.34
N THR A 121 -2.25 -15.43 8.57
CA THR A 121 -2.91 -16.17 7.50
C THR A 121 -3.79 -15.28 6.62
N GLN A 122 -4.52 -14.33 7.21
CA GLN A 122 -5.41 -13.44 6.45
C GLN A 122 -4.62 -12.39 5.66
N ILE A 123 -3.54 -11.85 6.24
CA ILE A 123 -2.65 -10.90 5.57
C ILE A 123 -2.01 -11.54 4.33
N GLU A 124 -1.48 -12.76 4.48
CA GLU A 124 -0.84 -13.48 3.37
C GLU A 124 -1.84 -13.91 2.30
N GLN A 125 -3.03 -14.38 2.70
CA GLN A 125 -4.09 -14.75 1.76
C GLN A 125 -4.58 -13.56 0.95
N SER A 126 -4.74 -12.40 1.60
CA SER A 126 -5.08 -11.14 0.94
C SER A 126 -4.02 -10.75 -0.10
N LEU A 127 -2.73 -10.78 0.25
CA LEU A 127 -1.66 -10.50 -0.72
C LEU A 127 -1.72 -11.45 -1.93
N ASN A 128 -1.90 -12.75 -1.70
CA ASN A 128 -1.97 -13.73 -2.79
C ASN A 128 -3.16 -13.49 -3.73
N VAL A 129 -4.33 -13.14 -3.17
CA VAL A 129 -5.51 -12.77 -3.97
C VAL A 129 -5.22 -11.50 -4.77
N PHE A 130 -4.67 -10.47 -4.13
CA PHE A 130 -4.30 -9.21 -4.78
C PHE A 130 -3.32 -9.42 -5.94
N LEU A 131 -2.24 -10.19 -5.74
CA LEU A 131 -1.26 -10.48 -6.80
C LEU A 131 -1.89 -11.25 -7.95
N ASN A 132 -2.74 -12.25 -7.68
CA ASN A 132 -3.44 -13.00 -8.72
C ASN A 132 -4.43 -12.15 -9.53
N LEU A 133 -5.11 -11.20 -8.89
CA LEU A 133 -6.01 -10.28 -9.60
C LEU A 133 -5.21 -9.24 -10.41
N SER A 134 -4.11 -8.73 -9.85
CA SER A 134 -3.21 -7.80 -10.53
C SER A 134 -2.55 -8.45 -11.75
N GLU A 135 -2.12 -9.71 -11.64
CA GLU A 135 -1.53 -10.47 -12.75
C GLU A 135 -2.49 -10.60 -13.94
N LYS A 136 -3.78 -10.79 -13.67
CA LYS A 136 -4.82 -10.80 -14.72
C LYS A 136 -5.02 -9.42 -15.33
N HIS A 137 -5.02 -8.38 -14.51
CA HIS A 137 -5.17 -7.00 -14.98
C HIS A 137 -4.01 -6.60 -15.91
N PHE A 138 -2.77 -6.97 -15.55
CA PHE A 138 -1.58 -6.61 -16.32
C PHE A 138 -1.35 -7.42 -17.60
N GLN A 139 -2.22 -8.40 -17.94
CA GLN A 139 -2.13 -9.10 -19.23
C GLN A 139 -2.30 -8.15 -20.41
N ASP A 140 -3.23 -7.20 -20.29
CA ASP A 140 -3.59 -6.28 -21.38
C ASP A 140 -3.13 -4.84 -21.14
N ARG A 141 -2.54 -4.55 -19.97
CA ARG A 141 -2.29 -3.19 -19.50
C ARG A 141 -0.93 -3.02 -18.85
N PRO A 142 -0.22 -1.91 -19.12
CA PRO A 142 1.04 -1.63 -18.45
C PRO A 142 0.86 -1.02 -17.04
N TYR A 143 -0.31 -0.48 -16.68
CA TYR A 143 -0.62 0.18 -15.41
C TYR A 143 -2.07 -0.08 -14.98
N PHE A 144 -2.42 0.18 -13.72
CA PHE A 144 -3.77 -0.12 -13.17
C PHE A 144 -4.92 0.61 -13.87
N PHE A 145 -4.64 1.76 -14.49
CA PHE A 145 -5.65 2.61 -15.12
C PHE A 145 -5.39 2.84 -16.61
N GLY A 146 -4.69 1.91 -17.25
CA GLY A 146 -4.42 1.91 -18.70
C GLY A 146 -2.96 2.16 -19.02
N PHE A 147 -2.67 3.14 -19.87
CA PHE A 147 -1.36 3.29 -20.52
C PHE A 147 -0.45 4.37 -19.89
N ARG A 148 -0.76 4.79 -18.66
CA ARG A 148 0.08 5.68 -17.85
C ARG A 148 -0.13 5.40 -16.36
N PRO A 149 0.88 5.65 -15.50
CA PRO A 149 0.75 5.41 -14.06
C PRO A 149 -0.25 6.38 -13.43
N SER A 150 -1.09 5.85 -12.54
CA SER A 150 -1.96 6.68 -11.69
C SER A 150 -1.43 6.77 -10.26
N ILE A 151 -2.10 7.58 -9.43
CA ILE A 151 -1.86 7.62 -7.98
C ILE A 151 -1.92 6.22 -7.33
N ALA A 152 -2.79 5.33 -7.82
CA ALA A 152 -2.89 3.96 -7.34
C ALA A 152 -1.62 3.16 -7.66
N ASP A 153 -1.07 3.30 -8.87
CA ASP A 153 0.18 2.64 -9.24
C ASP A 153 1.30 3.05 -8.29
N PHE A 154 1.44 4.34 -7.96
CA PHE A 154 2.48 4.81 -7.04
C PHE A 154 2.32 4.27 -5.61
N GLY A 155 1.10 4.28 -5.06
CA GLY A 155 0.81 3.74 -3.74
C GLY A 155 1.07 2.24 -3.66
N ILE A 156 0.47 1.47 -4.57
CA ILE A 156 0.60 0.01 -4.62
C ILE A 156 2.05 -0.39 -4.89
N TRP A 157 2.70 0.23 -5.88
CA TRP A 157 4.08 -0.11 -6.23
C TRP A 157 5.03 0.12 -5.05
N GLY A 158 4.84 1.21 -4.29
CA GLY A 158 5.63 1.48 -3.10
C GLY A 158 5.66 0.29 -2.13
N GLN A 159 4.53 -0.39 -1.93
CA GLN A 159 4.45 -1.56 -1.05
C GLN A 159 4.95 -2.83 -1.74
N VAL A 160 4.49 -3.11 -2.97
CA VAL A 160 4.80 -4.34 -3.70
C VAL A 160 6.27 -4.43 -4.09
N TYR A 161 6.87 -3.35 -4.60
CA TYR A 161 8.30 -3.30 -4.90
C TYR A 161 9.13 -3.60 -3.65
N ASN A 162 8.78 -2.97 -2.52
CA ASN A 162 9.47 -3.19 -1.27
C ASN A 162 9.43 -4.66 -0.84
N MET A 163 8.26 -5.29 -0.88
CA MET A 163 8.13 -6.73 -0.64
C MET A 163 8.94 -7.57 -1.62
N TRP A 164 8.88 -7.24 -2.92
CA TRP A 164 9.61 -7.96 -3.97
C TRP A 164 11.14 -7.90 -3.81
N THR A 165 11.68 -6.88 -3.11
CA THR A 165 13.12 -6.86 -2.77
C THR A 165 13.49 -7.83 -1.63
N ASP A 166 12.52 -8.42 -0.95
CA ASP A 166 12.71 -9.37 0.14
C ASP A 166 12.59 -10.83 -0.39
N PRO A 167 13.47 -11.76 0.04
CA PRO A 167 13.55 -13.14 -0.47
C PRO A 167 12.21 -13.87 -0.65
N THR A 168 11.31 -13.84 0.34
CA THR A 168 10.07 -14.63 0.29
C THR A 168 9.13 -14.15 -0.81
N VAL A 169 8.81 -12.85 -0.82
CA VAL A 169 7.87 -12.29 -1.81
C VAL A 169 8.55 -12.16 -3.18
N ASN A 170 9.87 -11.99 -3.23
CA ASN A 170 10.64 -12.15 -4.46
C ASN A 170 10.36 -13.51 -5.11
N GLN A 171 10.52 -14.60 -4.37
CA GLN A 171 10.30 -15.95 -4.89
C GLN A 171 8.85 -16.17 -5.34
N ILE A 172 7.87 -15.66 -4.59
CA ILE A 172 6.45 -15.74 -4.96
C ILE A 172 6.19 -15.04 -6.31
N ILE A 173 6.65 -13.80 -6.46
CA ILE A 173 6.42 -13.00 -7.66
C ILE A 173 7.18 -13.55 -8.87
N GLU A 174 8.47 -13.86 -8.71
CA GLU A 174 9.29 -14.33 -9.83
C GLU A 174 8.88 -15.72 -10.35
N SER A 175 8.28 -16.56 -9.50
CA SER A 175 7.81 -17.89 -9.91
C SER A 175 6.43 -17.91 -10.54
N SER A 176 5.55 -16.96 -10.19
CA SER A 176 4.10 -17.09 -10.45
C SER A 176 3.44 -15.88 -11.11
N TYR A 177 4.05 -14.69 -11.07
CA TYR A 177 3.40 -13.44 -11.48
C TYR A 177 4.26 -12.63 -12.48
N PRO A 178 4.49 -13.14 -13.70
CA PRO A 178 5.37 -12.52 -14.69
C PRO A 178 4.92 -11.14 -15.17
N GLU A 179 3.62 -10.89 -15.37
CA GLU A 179 3.15 -9.56 -15.80
C GLU A 179 3.24 -8.53 -14.67
N THR A 180 2.95 -8.95 -13.44
CA THR A 180 3.17 -8.16 -12.23
C THR A 180 4.66 -7.81 -12.10
N LEU A 181 5.57 -8.77 -12.35
CA LEU A 181 7.01 -8.51 -12.36
C LEU A 181 7.42 -7.47 -13.42
N LYS A 182 6.81 -7.51 -14.62
CA LYS A 182 7.04 -6.48 -15.66
C LYS A 182 6.58 -5.11 -15.17
N TRP A 183 5.40 -5.01 -14.55
CA TRP A 183 4.90 -3.76 -13.95
C TRP A 183 5.83 -3.24 -12.84
N ILE A 184 6.28 -4.11 -11.92
CA ILE A 184 7.24 -3.74 -10.87
C ILE A 184 8.51 -3.13 -11.48
N LYS A 185 9.06 -3.76 -12.51
CA LYS A 185 10.28 -3.28 -13.20
C LYS A 185 10.01 -1.98 -13.97
N ARG A 186 8.87 -1.86 -14.64
CA ARG A 186 8.47 -0.66 -15.41
C ARG A 186 8.38 0.57 -14.51
N MET A 187 7.80 0.43 -13.32
CA MET A 187 7.60 1.52 -12.37
C MET A 187 8.89 2.06 -11.72
N LEU A 188 10.06 1.45 -11.95
CA LEU A 188 11.36 2.09 -11.63
C LEU A 188 11.62 3.32 -12.51
N HIS A 189 11.12 3.29 -13.74
CA HIS A 189 11.23 4.37 -14.73
C HIS A 189 9.92 4.47 -15.51
N PRO A 190 8.81 4.87 -14.84
CA PRO A 190 7.50 4.85 -15.46
C PRO A 190 7.44 5.84 -16.62
N LYS A 191 6.66 5.50 -17.64
CA LYS A 191 6.49 6.30 -18.85
C LYS A 191 5.02 6.51 -19.12
N LEU A 192 4.72 7.60 -19.83
CA LEU A 192 3.41 7.83 -20.42
C LEU A 192 3.40 7.09 -21.75
N GLU A 193 2.82 5.88 -21.78
CA GLU A 193 2.74 5.03 -22.98
C GLU A 193 1.43 5.27 -23.76
N GLY A 194 0.49 6.02 -23.18
CA GLY A 194 -0.79 6.41 -23.75
C GLY A 194 -1.68 7.08 -22.70
N GLU A 195 -3.00 7.03 -22.91
CA GLU A 195 -3.99 7.65 -22.03
C GLU A 195 -4.49 6.70 -20.93
N PHE A 196 -5.17 7.29 -19.95
CA PHE A 196 -6.01 6.53 -19.03
C PHE A 196 -7.19 5.89 -19.79
N GLU A 197 -7.58 4.69 -19.39
CA GLU A 197 -8.79 4.04 -19.91
C GLU A 197 -10.04 4.48 -19.14
N SER A 198 -11.21 4.39 -19.79
CA SER A 198 -12.49 4.63 -19.13
C SER A 198 -12.83 3.49 -18.16
N TRP A 199 -13.72 3.76 -17.20
CA TRP A 199 -14.16 2.75 -16.25
C TRP A 199 -14.69 1.48 -16.93
N GLU A 200 -15.47 1.63 -18.01
CA GLU A 200 -16.10 0.50 -18.70
C GLU A 200 -15.09 -0.50 -19.26
N ASN A 201 -13.88 -0.04 -19.64
CA ASN A 201 -12.80 -0.93 -20.09
C ASN A 201 -12.04 -1.57 -18.92
N LEU A 202 -11.98 -0.88 -17.77
CA LEU A 202 -11.23 -1.29 -16.59
C LEU A 202 -12.02 -2.23 -15.67
N GLU A 203 -13.34 -2.07 -15.63
CA GLU A 203 -14.27 -2.66 -14.67
C GLU A 203 -14.09 -4.18 -14.53
N ALA A 204 -14.01 -4.90 -15.66
CA ALA A 204 -13.92 -6.35 -15.66
C ALA A 204 -12.74 -6.91 -14.85
N THR A 205 -11.66 -6.12 -14.69
CA THR A 205 -10.44 -6.53 -13.98
C THR A 205 -10.22 -5.80 -12.66
N LEU A 206 -10.69 -4.56 -12.52
CA LEU A 206 -10.61 -3.81 -11.26
C LEU A 206 -11.75 -4.14 -10.27
N MET A 207 -12.97 -4.38 -10.75
CA MET A 207 -14.11 -4.71 -9.88
C MET A 207 -13.86 -5.93 -8.97
N PRO A 208 -13.21 -7.02 -9.44
CA PRO A 208 -12.81 -8.12 -8.56
C PRO A 208 -11.89 -7.70 -7.41
N ILE A 209 -10.98 -6.74 -7.62
CA ILE A 209 -10.10 -6.20 -6.57
C ILE A 209 -10.93 -5.41 -5.56
N LEU A 210 -11.82 -4.53 -6.04
CA LEU A 210 -12.71 -3.74 -5.18
C LEU A 210 -13.59 -4.64 -4.29
N LYS A 211 -14.16 -5.71 -4.85
CA LYS A 211 -15.00 -6.65 -4.08
C LYS A 211 -14.15 -7.46 -3.10
N GLN A 212 -13.14 -8.17 -3.59
CA GLN A 212 -12.48 -9.22 -2.80
C GLN A 212 -11.45 -8.69 -1.82
N GLU A 213 -10.80 -7.56 -2.10
CA GLU A 213 -9.71 -7.02 -1.28
C GLU A 213 -10.10 -5.75 -0.56
N LEU A 214 -10.95 -4.91 -1.16
CA LEU A 214 -11.43 -3.72 -0.46
C LEU A 214 -12.65 -4.05 0.39
N ALA A 215 -13.76 -4.48 -0.22
CA ALA A 215 -15.03 -4.66 0.49
C ALA A 215 -15.02 -5.85 1.47
N ASP A 216 -14.41 -6.97 1.10
CA ASP A 216 -14.41 -8.18 1.93
C ASP A 216 -13.29 -8.20 3.00
N VAL A 217 -12.27 -7.34 2.88
CA VAL A 217 -11.04 -7.42 3.70
C VAL A 217 -10.68 -6.08 4.33
N PHE A 218 -10.29 -5.10 3.52
CA PHE A 218 -9.78 -3.83 4.04
C PHE A 218 -10.85 -3.01 4.77
N MET A 219 -12.03 -2.82 4.19
CA MET A 219 -13.08 -1.97 4.77
C MET A 219 -13.66 -2.52 6.08
N PRO A 220 -13.94 -3.85 6.23
CA PRO A 220 -14.34 -4.42 7.51
C PRO A 220 -13.30 -4.20 8.61
N TRP A 221 -12.01 -4.34 8.27
CA TRP A 221 -10.94 -4.05 9.20
C TRP A 221 -10.88 -2.57 9.59
N LEU A 222 -10.96 -1.67 8.61
CA LEU A 222 -10.90 -0.23 8.83
C LEU A 222 -12.07 0.26 9.68
N GLU A 223 -13.27 -0.26 9.44
CA GLU A 223 -14.45 0.03 10.24
C GLU A 223 -14.27 -0.44 11.70
N ALA A 224 -13.75 -1.65 11.90
CA ALA A 224 -13.44 -2.17 13.23
C ALA A 224 -12.36 -1.35 13.95
N ASN A 225 -11.32 -0.92 13.22
CA ASN A 225 -10.28 -0.03 13.73
C ASN A 225 -10.85 1.30 14.21
N ASN A 226 -11.69 1.93 13.39
CA ASN A 226 -12.29 3.22 13.70
C ASN A 226 -13.28 3.12 14.86
N LYS A 227 -14.07 2.03 14.93
CA LYS A 227 -14.95 1.72 16.07
C LYS A 227 -14.16 1.53 17.37
N ALA A 228 -13.07 0.76 17.34
CA ALA A 228 -12.23 0.53 18.51
C ALA A 228 -11.59 1.84 19.01
N LEU A 229 -11.06 2.67 18.11
CA LEU A 229 -10.51 3.98 18.43
C LEU A 229 -11.54 4.92 19.05
N ALA A 230 -12.74 5.00 18.47
CA ALA A 230 -13.82 5.86 18.98
C ALA A 230 -14.25 5.47 20.41
N LYS A 231 -14.17 4.18 20.75
CA LYS A 231 -14.50 3.66 22.08
C LYS A 231 -13.32 3.63 23.06
N GLY A 232 -12.11 3.96 22.60
CA GLY A 232 -10.89 3.84 23.41
C GLY A 232 -10.52 2.38 23.74
N GLU A 233 -10.95 1.43 22.92
CA GLU A 233 -10.59 0.02 23.06
C GLU A 233 -9.11 -0.20 22.73
N LYS A 234 -8.48 -1.14 23.44
CA LYS A 234 -7.05 -1.46 23.26
C LYS A 234 -6.79 -2.52 22.19
N GLU A 235 -7.85 -3.15 21.70
CA GLU A 235 -7.83 -4.19 20.69
C GLU A 235 -9.04 -4.03 19.79
N LEU A 236 -8.90 -4.39 18.52
CA LEU A 236 -10.04 -4.59 17.62
C LEU A 236 -10.22 -6.08 17.38
N SER A 237 -11.47 -6.47 17.13
CA SER A 237 -11.81 -7.83 16.72
C SER A 237 -12.91 -7.79 15.66
N VAL A 238 -12.67 -8.45 14.55
CA VAL A 238 -13.59 -8.51 13.40
C VAL A 238 -13.45 -9.86 12.71
N LYS A 239 -14.51 -10.32 12.02
CA LYS A 239 -14.41 -11.47 11.13
C LYS A 239 -14.15 -11.00 9.70
N ILE A 240 -13.03 -11.41 9.13
CA ILE A 240 -12.66 -11.15 7.73
C ILE A 240 -12.77 -12.47 6.97
N LYS A 241 -13.59 -12.52 5.92
CA LYS A 241 -13.89 -13.76 5.16
C LYS A 241 -14.20 -14.95 6.09
N GLY A 242 -14.96 -14.70 7.15
CA GLY A 242 -15.37 -15.69 8.15
C GLY A 242 -14.34 -16.06 9.22
N LYS A 243 -13.11 -15.56 9.14
CA LYS A 243 -12.02 -15.85 10.09
C LYS A 243 -11.83 -14.72 11.08
N ASP A 244 -11.51 -15.05 12.32
CA ASP A 244 -11.24 -14.04 13.34
C ASP A 244 -9.96 -13.27 13.01
N PHE A 245 -10.03 -11.95 13.12
CA PHE A 245 -8.93 -11.02 12.92
C PHE A 245 -8.87 -10.07 14.12
N THR A 246 -7.87 -10.29 14.98
CA THR A 246 -7.75 -9.56 16.25
C THR A 246 -6.33 -9.04 16.41
N HIS A 247 -6.19 -7.75 16.72
CA HIS A 247 -4.91 -7.16 17.10
C HIS A 247 -5.08 -5.91 17.95
N SER A 248 -3.99 -5.49 18.59
CA SER A 248 -3.96 -4.30 19.42
C SER A 248 -4.17 -3.02 18.62
N VAL A 249 -4.86 -2.06 19.23
CA VAL A 249 -5.11 -0.72 18.71
C VAL A 249 -4.30 0.27 19.55
N GLY A 250 -3.48 1.08 18.88
CA GLY A 250 -2.62 2.07 19.53
C GLY A 250 -2.52 3.37 18.75
N SER A 251 -1.51 4.18 19.07
CA SER A 251 -1.27 5.44 18.37
C SER A 251 -1.12 5.31 16.85
N PRO A 252 -0.47 4.25 16.29
CA PRO A 252 -0.36 4.11 14.84
C PRO A 252 -1.72 3.97 14.14
N GLN A 253 -2.68 3.31 14.79
CA GLN A 253 -4.01 3.07 14.22
C GLN A 253 -4.82 4.36 13.99
N LYS A 254 -4.48 5.44 14.69
CA LYS A 254 -5.10 6.76 14.51
C LYS A 254 -4.84 7.34 13.11
N TYR A 255 -3.74 6.95 12.46
CA TYR A 255 -3.44 7.41 11.11
C TYR A 255 -4.46 6.86 10.12
N HIS A 256 -4.79 5.57 10.19
CA HIS A 256 -5.83 4.93 9.37
C HIS A 256 -7.20 5.63 9.45
N ALA A 257 -7.58 6.09 10.65
CA ALA A 257 -8.83 6.83 10.83
C ALA A 257 -8.76 8.23 10.20
N LYS A 258 -7.60 8.87 10.26
CA LYS A 258 -7.38 10.21 9.71
C LYS A 258 -7.33 10.20 8.18
N SER A 259 -6.58 9.28 7.57
CA SER A 259 -6.50 9.12 6.11
C SER A 259 -7.88 8.79 5.53
N PHE A 260 -8.60 7.85 6.12
CA PHE A 260 -9.97 7.54 5.70
C PHE A 260 -10.93 8.72 5.84
N ALA A 261 -10.82 9.53 6.89
CA ALA A 261 -11.64 10.74 7.02
C ALA A 261 -11.40 11.74 5.88
N MET A 262 -10.15 11.89 5.42
CA MET A 262 -9.84 12.70 4.23
C MET A 262 -10.46 12.11 2.96
N LEU A 263 -10.42 10.78 2.80
CA LEU A 263 -11.06 10.12 1.65
C LEU A 263 -12.59 10.29 1.67
N LEU A 264 -13.21 10.31 2.85
CA LEU A 264 -14.64 10.63 3.02
C LEU A 264 -14.96 12.09 2.67
N GLU A 265 -14.10 13.04 3.04
CA GLU A 265 -14.24 14.44 2.61
C GLU A 265 -14.17 14.54 1.08
N GLU A 266 -13.19 13.90 0.45
CA GLU A 266 -13.07 13.84 -1.01
C GLU A 266 -14.31 13.23 -1.67
N TYR A 267 -14.86 12.15 -1.10
CA TYR A 267 -16.11 11.57 -1.56
C TYR A 267 -17.23 12.60 -1.48
N ASN A 268 -17.44 13.22 -0.32
CA ASN A 268 -18.55 14.15 -0.08
C ASN A 268 -18.51 15.38 -1.00
N ASP A 269 -17.32 15.87 -1.33
CA ASP A 269 -17.11 17.03 -2.18
C ASP A 269 -17.45 16.79 -3.67
N ILE A 270 -17.63 15.54 -4.11
CA ILE A 270 -18.02 15.23 -5.50
C ILE A 270 -19.46 15.70 -5.77
N PRO A 271 -19.71 16.64 -6.70
CA PRO A 271 -21.06 17.19 -6.92
C PRO A 271 -22.07 16.17 -7.47
N ASP A 272 -21.67 15.40 -8.49
CA ASP A 272 -22.47 14.32 -9.08
C ASP A 272 -21.78 12.98 -8.83
N LYS A 273 -22.38 12.19 -7.95
CA LYS A 273 -21.88 10.88 -7.54
C LYS A 273 -22.57 9.73 -8.26
N THR A 274 -23.49 9.97 -9.20
CA THR A 274 -24.38 8.92 -9.74
C THR A 274 -23.61 7.70 -10.26
N LYS A 275 -22.59 7.92 -11.09
CA LYS A 275 -21.73 6.82 -11.59
C LYS A 275 -20.87 6.20 -10.50
N LEU A 276 -20.31 7.03 -9.62
CA LEU A 276 -19.47 6.55 -8.52
C LEU A 276 -20.27 5.68 -7.54
N ASP A 277 -21.43 6.13 -7.11
CA ASP A 277 -22.37 5.40 -6.26
C ASP A 277 -22.71 4.03 -6.87
N ALA A 278 -22.91 3.96 -8.19
CA ALA A 278 -23.16 2.70 -8.88
C ALA A 278 -21.94 1.74 -8.77
N VAL A 279 -20.73 2.24 -9.03
CA VAL A 279 -19.49 1.46 -8.88
C VAL A 279 -19.31 0.97 -7.43
N LEU A 280 -19.46 1.86 -6.45
CA LEU A 280 -19.32 1.52 -5.04
C LEU A 280 -20.42 0.58 -4.56
N GLN A 281 -21.65 0.73 -5.07
CA GLN A 281 -22.77 -0.17 -4.76
C GLN A 281 -22.51 -1.57 -5.29
N GLU A 282 -22.04 -1.68 -6.54
CA GLU A 282 -21.67 -2.97 -7.11
C GLU A 282 -20.51 -3.61 -6.35
N ALA A 283 -19.49 -2.82 -6.00
CA ALA A 283 -18.33 -3.29 -5.26
C ALA A 283 -18.64 -3.71 -3.81
N GLY A 284 -19.83 -3.37 -3.27
CA GLY A 284 -20.16 -3.58 -1.86
C GLY A 284 -19.50 -2.57 -0.91
N LEU A 285 -19.07 -1.42 -1.45
CA LEU A 285 -18.34 -0.38 -0.73
C LEU A 285 -19.23 0.79 -0.27
N ILE A 286 -20.40 0.99 -0.89
CA ILE A 286 -21.20 2.22 -0.72
C ILE A 286 -21.56 2.54 0.74
N ASN A 287 -21.81 1.52 1.56
CA ASN A 287 -22.20 1.71 2.97
C ASN A 287 -21.08 2.24 3.86
N TYR A 288 -19.84 2.25 3.38
CA TYR A 288 -18.72 2.83 4.11
C TYR A 288 -18.51 4.31 3.78
N PHE A 289 -19.15 4.82 2.71
CA PHE A 289 -19.03 6.20 2.26
C PHE A 289 -20.30 7.04 2.51
N LYS A 290 -21.44 6.40 2.78
CA LYS A 290 -22.71 7.03 3.17
C LYS A 290 -22.91 7.03 4.68
#